data_AF-A0A7D5QZI9-F1
#
_entry.id   AF-A0A7D5QZI9-F1
#
_cell.length_a   1.000
_cell.length_b   1.000
_cell.length_c   1.000
_cell.angle_alpha   90.00
_cell.angle_beta   90.00
_cell.angle_gamma   90.00
#
_symmetry.space_group_name_H-M   'P 1'
#
loop_
_entity.id
_entity.type
_entity.pdbx_description
1 polymer ?
#
loop_
_entity_poly.entity_id
_entity_poly.type
_entity_poly.pdbx_seq_one_letter_code
_entity_poly.pdbx_strand_id
1 'polypeptide(L)'
;MDSDRKKLEEKLSKKINKYEEKLREIKEKYQYKIESGFTGDVDKFSAKIEKLEDKIGKKSEDVRKKLQEKQEKLDSRTQKILDKISDGNYLGDKIGTSSSLETYELVFDSVTARGIHDKTQSSTLEGFMIFNTFDKGKSNLKLELKECRIVVDDVPFNCGFGKARTTSSGDSGSKDSLVILAFLEDDVLEEVHSTLKISLNADSPIREIDGSSQVSILDPQSKISGMWFLDGTGTLSKTISSIDDTTDDTTDDADGNHFSISLNDGISTGDR
;
A
#
# COMPACT_ATOMS: atom_id res chain seq x y z
N MET A 1 43.19 -62.33 60.69
CA MET A 1 42.38 -61.57 59.72
C MET A 1 41.51 -60.47 60.38
N ASP A 2 41.06 -60.62 61.63
CA ASP A 2 40.20 -59.59 62.29
C ASP A 2 40.90 -58.29 62.70
N SER A 3 42.21 -58.31 62.97
CA SER A 3 42.98 -57.12 63.38
C SER A 3 43.08 -56.05 62.28
N ASP A 4 43.23 -56.47 61.02
CA ASP A 4 43.42 -55.55 59.90
C ASP A 4 42.12 -54.92 59.43
N ARG A 5 41.00 -55.64 59.58
CA ARG A 5 39.65 -55.14 59.32
C ARG A 5 39.27 -54.02 60.29
N LYS A 6 39.56 -54.18 61.58
CA LYS A 6 39.27 -53.18 62.62
C LYS A 6 40.08 -51.88 62.43
N LYS A 7 41.36 -52.00 62.03
CA LYS A 7 42.20 -50.84 61.66
C LYS A 7 41.71 -50.11 60.41
N LEU A 8 41.12 -50.84 59.46
CA LEU A 8 40.56 -50.26 58.23
C LEU A 8 39.28 -49.46 58.55
N GLU A 9 38.39 -50.03 59.36
CA GLU A 9 37.14 -49.38 59.82
C GLU A 9 37.43 -48.10 60.61
N GLU A 10 38.43 -48.11 61.49
CA GLU A 10 38.82 -46.94 62.28
C GLU A 10 39.43 -45.82 61.42
N LYS A 11 40.20 -46.18 60.38
CA LYS A 11 40.70 -45.23 59.37
C LYS A 11 39.57 -44.66 58.51
N LEU A 12 38.57 -45.48 58.17
CA LEU A 12 37.41 -45.05 57.39
C LEU A 12 36.55 -44.06 58.19
N SER A 13 36.26 -44.38 59.45
CA SER A 13 35.48 -43.53 60.35
C SER A 13 36.16 -42.18 60.60
N LYS A 14 37.49 -42.14 60.81
CA LYS A 14 38.24 -40.88 60.92
C LYS A 14 38.19 -40.03 59.65
N LYS A 15 38.19 -40.66 58.47
CA LYS A 15 38.01 -39.93 57.20
C LYS A 15 36.61 -39.38 57.09
N ILE A 16 35.58 -40.17 57.40
CA ILE A 16 34.18 -39.74 57.35
C ILE A 16 33.94 -38.54 58.26
N ASN A 17 34.35 -38.59 59.53
CA ASN A 17 34.19 -37.47 60.46
C ASN A 17 34.90 -36.19 59.98
N LYS A 18 36.09 -36.32 59.39
CA LYS A 18 36.84 -35.20 58.81
C LYS A 18 36.13 -34.61 57.59
N TYR A 19 35.43 -35.42 56.79
CA TYR A 19 34.62 -34.94 55.67
C TYR A 19 33.34 -34.26 56.15
N GLU A 20 32.67 -34.81 57.16
CA GLU A 20 31.47 -34.21 57.75
C GLU A 20 31.74 -32.85 58.40
N GLU A 21 32.87 -32.73 59.12
CA GLU A 21 33.28 -31.46 59.74
C GLU A 21 33.58 -30.38 58.70
N LYS A 22 34.27 -30.74 57.61
CA LYS A 22 34.49 -29.83 56.48
C LYS A 22 33.19 -29.44 55.78
N LEU A 23 32.25 -30.37 55.63
CA LEU A 23 30.95 -30.08 55.04
C LEU A 23 30.14 -29.10 55.90
N ARG A 24 30.22 -29.24 57.24
CA ARG A 24 29.58 -28.32 58.18
C ARG A 24 30.18 -26.91 58.11
N GLU A 25 31.51 -26.78 58.12
CA GLU A 25 32.19 -25.48 58.00
C GLU A 25 31.86 -24.79 56.67
N ILE A 26 31.81 -25.54 55.57
CA ILE A 26 31.41 -25.01 54.27
C ILE A 26 29.97 -24.50 54.34
N LYS A 27 29.05 -25.30 54.89
CA LYS A 27 27.63 -24.91 54.99
C LYS A 27 27.43 -23.63 55.79
N GLU A 28 28.07 -23.50 56.95
CA GLU A 28 28.00 -22.30 57.80
C GLU A 28 28.60 -21.07 57.10
N LYS A 29 29.74 -21.23 56.43
CA LYS A 29 30.40 -20.13 55.70
C LYS A 29 29.55 -19.61 54.54
N TYR A 30 28.90 -20.51 53.80
CA TYR A 30 28.01 -20.12 52.70
C TYR A 30 26.71 -19.51 53.22
N GLN A 31 26.15 -20.05 54.30
CA GLN A 31 24.92 -19.53 54.89
C GLN A 31 25.11 -18.12 55.47
N TYR A 32 26.22 -17.88 56.19
CA TYR A 32 26.60 -16.54 56.65
C TYR A 32 26.81 -15.58 55.47
N LYS A 33 27.46 -16.02 54.39
CA LYS A 33 27.70 -15.18 53.20
C LYS A 33 26.41 -14.83 52.45
N ILE A 34 25.43 -15.73 52.43
CA ILE A 34 24.09 -15.49 51.86
C ILE A 34 23.33 -14.51 52.75
N GLU A 35 23.25 -14.76 54.06
CA GLU A 35 22.52 -13.90 55.00
C GLU A 35 23.13 -12.49 55.14
N SER A 36 24.46 -12.37 55.09
CA SER A 36 25.16 -11.08 55.13
C SER A 36 25.13 -10.32 53.80
N GLY A 37 24.92 -11.01 52.67
CA GLY A 37 24.90 -10.42 51.33
C GLY A 37 23.52 -10.00 50.83
N PHE A 38 22.45 -10.59 51.39
CA PHE A 38 21.09 -10.47 50.83
C PHE A 38 20.17 -9.48 51.58
N THR A 39 20.55 -9.05 52.79
CA THR A 39 19.69 -8.22 53.67
C THR A 39 19.77 -6.71 53.42
N GLY A 40 20.69 -6.23 52.59
CA GLY A 40 20.91 -4.78 52.39
C GLY A 40 20.34 -4.16 51.10
N ASP A 41 19.91 -4.97 50.12
CA ASP A 41 19.61 -4.47 48.77
C ASP A 41 18.15 -4.66 48.33
N VAL A 42 17.33 -5.42 49.07
CA VAL A 42 15.92 -5.72 48.69
C VAL A 42 15.08 -4.45 48.62
N ASP A 43 15.15 -3.57 49.62
CA ASP A 43 14.39 -2.31 49.63
C ASP A 43 14.86 -1.34 48.52
N LYS A 44 16.15 -1.35 48.22
CA LYS A 44 16.76 -0.52 47.18
C LYS A 44 16.41 -1.02 45.77
N PHE A 45 16.26 -2.34 45.60
CA PHE A 45 15.73 -2.95 44.40
C PHE A 45 14.23 -2.69 44.25
N SER A 46 13.44 -2.79 45.32
CA SER A 46 12.00 -2.50 45.32
C SER A 46 11.72 -1.06 44.88
N ALA A 47 12.40 -0.08 45.47
CA ALA A 47 12.26 1.33 45.09
C ALA A 47 12.72 1.64 43.65
N LYS A 48 13.65 0.84 43.09
CA LYS A 48 14.05 0.95 41.68
C LYS A 48 13.04 0.32 40.74
N ILE A 49 12.41 -0.79 41.14
CA ILE A 49 11.37 -1.48 40.37
C ILE A 49 10.12 -0.59 40.29
N GLU A 50 9.65 -0.03 41.39
CA GLU A 50 8.51 0.90 41.39
C GLU A 50 8.76 2.11 40.47
N LYS A 51 9.96 2.72 40.53
CA LYS A 51 10.34 3.83 39.62
C LYS A 51 10.39 3.40 38.16
N LEU A 52 10.77 2.16 37.88
CA LEU A 52 10.83 1.62 36.52
C LEU A 52 9.42 1.36 35.99
N GLU A 53 8.56 0.74 36.81
CA GLU A 53 7.15 0.49 36.51
C GLU A 53 6.40 1.79 36.27
N ASP A 54 6.60 2.80 37.11
CA ASP A 54 5.96 4.12 36.96
C ASP A 54 6.43 4.82 35.67
N LYS A 55 7.71 4.66 35.29
CA LYS A 55 8.26 5.18 34.02
C LYS A 55 7.75 4.41 32.81
N ILE A 56 7.56 3.10 32.92
CA ILE A 56 6.97 2.25 31.86
C ILE A 56 5.49 2.59 31.70
N GLY A 57 4.75 2.73 32.80
CA GLY A 57 3.34 3.13 32.82
C GLY A 57 3.12 4.46 32.11
N LYS A 58 3.86 5.50 32.50
CA LYS A 58 3.82 6.83 31.85
C LYS A 58 4.13 6.75 30.35
N LYS A 59 5.18 6.02 29.96
CA LYS A 59 5.50 5.83 28.54
C LYS A 59 4.40 5.08 27.78
N SER A 60 3.79 4.07 28.41
CA SER A 60 2.69 3.31 27.81
C SER A 60 1.46 4.18 27.61
N GLU A 61 1.10 5.02 28.58
CA GLU A 61 0.01 5.98 28.47
C GLU A 61 0.27 7.03 27.39
N ASP A 62 1.49 7.58 27.33
CA ASP A 62 1.89 8.50 26.26
C ASP A 62 1.77 7.87 24.86
N VAL A 63 2.15 6.59 24.73
CA VAL A 63 2.01 5.84 23.48
C VAL A 63 0.54 5.62 23.14
N ARG A 64 -0.29 5.21 24.11
CA ARG A 64 -1.74 5.03 23.91
C ARG A 64 -2.41 6.34 23.48
N LYS A 65 -2.11 7.45 24.15
CA LYS A 65 -2.64 8.77 23.81
C LYS A 65 -2.25 9.18 22.39
N LYS A 66 -0.98 9.01 22.01
CA LYS A 66 -0.51 9.30 20.64
C LYS A 66 -1.17 8.41 19.58
N LEU A 67 -1.49 7.16 19.90
CA LEU A 67 -2.20 6.27 18.99
C LEU A 67 -3.66 6.70 18.83
N GLN A 68 -4.33 7.06 19.92
CA GLN A 68 -5.70 7.55 19.89
C GLN A 68 -5.82 8.87 19.10
N GLU A 69 -4.94 9.85 19.33
CA GLU A 69 -4.90 11.11 18.57
C GLU A 69 -4.68 10.86 17.06
N LYS A 70 -3.88 9.86 16.71
CA LYS A 70 -3.66 9.46 15.32
C LYS A 70 -4.91 8.82 14.72
N GLN A 71 -5.61 7.97 15.47
CA GLN A 71 -6.85 7.34 15.04
C GLN A 71 -7.93 8.38 14.76
N GLU A 72 -8.22 9.27 15.71
CA GLU A 72 -9.24 10.33 15.55
C GLU A 72 -8.92 11.24 14.34
N LYS A 73 -7.63 11.55 14.13
CA LYS A 73 -7.18 12.32 12.97
C LYS A 73 -7.36 11.57 11.65
N LEU A 74 -7.18 10.26 11.63
CA LEU A 74 -7.42 9.44 10.44
C LEU A 74 -8.91 9.39 10.13
N ASP A 75 -9.76 9.11 11.11
CA ASP A 75 -11.22 9.06 10.94
C ASP A 75 -11.77 10.38 10.40
N SER A 76 -11.35 11.51 10.98
CA SER A 76 -11.73 12.85 10.49
C SER A 76 -11.30 13.09 9.04
N ARG A 77 -10.13 12.59 8.63
CA ARG A 77 -9.65 12.74 7.25
C ARG A 77 -10.42 11.86 6.29
N THR A 78 -10.74 10.63 6.68
CA THR A 78 -11.56 9.70 5.88
C THR A 78 -12.95 10.29 5.66
N GLN A 79 -13.60 10.76 6.73
CA GLN A 79 -14.92 11.39 6.61
C GLN A 79 -14.91 12.58 5.63
N LYS A 80 -13.92 13.48 5.74
CA LYS A 80 -13.76 14.61 4.81
C LYS A 80 -13.55 14.20 3.36
N ILE A 81 -12.97 13.02 3.10
CA ILE A 81 -12.80 12.50 1.75
C ILE A 81 -14.13 11.96 1.24
N LEU A 82 -14.85 11.20 2.06
CA LEU A 82 -16.19 10.68 1.73
C LEU A 82 -17.18 11.82 1.45
N ASP A 83 -17.20 12.85 2.30
CA ASP A 83 -18.05 14.04 2.10
C ASP A 83 -17.74 14.69 0.74
N LYS A 84 -16.46 14.84 0.39
CA LYS A 84 -16.05 15.38 -0.92
C LYS A 84 -16.45 14.52 -2.10
N ILE A 85 -16.50 13.21 -1.94
CA ILE A 85 -16.97 12.29 -2.99
C ILE A 85 -18.47 12.45 -3.16
N SER A 86 -19.22 12.41 -2.06
CA SER A 86 -20.67 12.59 -2.03
C SER A 86 -21.10 13.93 -2.64
N ASP A 87 -20.38 15.00 -2.31
CA ASP A 87 -20.67 16.35 -2.81
C ASP A 87 -20.12 16.61 -4.22
N GLY A 88 -19.48 15.62 -4.86
CA GLY A 88 -18.87 15.76 -6.19
C GLY A 88 -17.59 16.63 -6.24
N ASN A 89 -17.11 17.11 -5.10
CA ASN A 89 -15.96 18.02 -4.98
C ASN A 89 -14.59 17.32 -4.93
N TYR A 90 -14.55 15.98 -4.92
CA TYR A 90 -13.32 15.20 -4.77
C TYR A 90 -12.28 15.46 -5.87
N LEU A 91 -12.76 15.66 -7.10
CA LEU A 91 -11.94 15.91 -8.28
C LEU A 91 -11.49 17.39 -8.37
N GLY A 92 -12.11 18.26 -7.57
CA GLY A 92 -11.93 19.71 -7.56
C GLY A 92 -12.75 20.41 -8.64
N ASP A 93 -12.59 21.73 -8.75
CA ASP A 93 -13.40 22.53 -9.67
C ASP A 93 -13.15 22.17 -11.14
N LYS A 94 -14.19 22.19 -11.98
CA LYS A 94 -14.10 22.04 -13.43
C LYS A 94 -13.88 23.42 -14.06
N ILE A 95 -12.75 23.61 -14.74
CA ILE A 95 -12.34 24.93 -15.29
C ILE A 95 -12.35 24.91 -16.84
N GLY A 96 -12.15 23.74 -17.44
CA GLY A 96 -12.13 23.53 -18.87
C GLY A 96 -13.52 23.43 -19.51
N THR A 97 -13.60 23.87 -20.77
CA THR A 97 -14.82 23.89 -21.59
C THR A 97 -14.89 22.75 -22.61
N SER A 98 -13.95 21.80 -22.57
CA SER A 98 -13.86 20.71 -23.55
C SER A 98 -15.04 19.74 -23.41
N SER A 99 -15.70 19.43 -24.53
CA SER A 99 -16.80 18.46 -24.63
C SER A 99 -16.35 17.04 -24.97
N SER A 100 -15.10 16.85 -25.44
CA SER A 100 -14.58 15.53 -25.79
C SER A 100 -14.38 14.64 -24.56
N LEU A 101 -15.03 13.47 -24.55
CA LEU A 101 -14.76 12.41 -23.58
C LEU A 101 -13.55 11.59 -24.07
N GLU A 102 -12.42 11.81 -23.42
CA GLU A 102 -11.20 11.02 -23.66
C GLU A 102 -11.02 10.04 -22.51
N THR A 103 -10.76 8.78 -22.86
CA THR A 103 -10.44 7.69 -21.95
C THR A 103 -8.95 7.39 -22.05
N TYR A 104 -8.31 7.24 -20.89
CA TYR A 104 -6.90 6.92 -20.74
C TYR A 104 -6.78 5.57 -20.04
N GLU A 105 -6.03 4.65 -20.62
CA GLU A 105 -5.77 3.33 -20.06
C GLU A 105 -4.27 3.20 -19.78
N LEU A 106 -3.93 2.93 -18.52
CA LEU A 106 -2.57 2.58 -18.11
C LEU A 106 -2.50 1.07 -17.90
N VAL A 107 -1.66 0.40 -18.67
CA VAL A 107 -1.31 -1.02 -18.46
C VAL A 107 0.08 -1.11 -17.86
N PHE A 108 0.25 -1.92 -16.82
CA PHE A 108 1.55 -2.18 -16.20
C PHE A 108 2.28 -3.28 -16.98
N ASP A 109 3.39 -2.94 -17.63
CA ASP A 109 4.11 -3.88 -18.50
C ASP A 109 5.14 -4.69 -17.71
N SER A 110 5.95 -4.01 -16.90
CA SER A 110 6.98 -4.62 -16.07
C SER A 110 7.25 -3.72 -14.87
N VAL A 111 6.58 -4.00 -13.76
CA VAL A 111 6.69 -3.21 -12.53
C VAL A 111 7.16 -4.09 -11.38
N THR A 112 8.18 -3.63 -10.68
CA THR A 112 8.68 -4.25 -9.46
C THR A 112 8.17 -3.47 -8.26
N ALA A 113 7.61 -4.19 -7.29
CA ALA A 113 7.27 -3.70 -5.97
C ALA A 113 8.38 -4.09 -4.98
N ARG A 114 9.08 -3.10 -4.41
CA ARG A 114 10.15 -3.33 -3.42
C ARG A 114 9.72 -2.90 -2.02
N GLY A 115 9.97 -3.73 -1.02
CA GLY A 115 9.60 -3.45 0.36
C GLY A 115 10.26 -2.17 0.89
N ILE A 116 9.45 -1.27 1.46
CA ILE A 116 9.92 0.01 2.00
C ILE A 116 10.76 -0.20 3.26
N HIS A 117 10.35 -1.15 4.10
CA HIS A 117 11.03 -1.47 5.37
C HIS A 117 12.03 -2.62 5.25
N ASP A 118 11.90 -3.45 4.21
CA ASP A 118 12.85 -4.50 3.87
C ASP A 118 13.10 -4.50 2.36
N LYS A 119 14.23 -3.94 1.95
CA LYS A 119 14.61 -3.79 0.54
C LYS A 119 14.98 -5.12 -0.13
N THR A 120 15.11 -6.20 0.63
CA THR A 120 15.35 -7.54 0.08
C THR A 120 14.06 -8.19 -0.40
N GLN A 121 12.91 -7.72 0.11
CA GLN A 121 11.61 -8.15 -0.35
C GLN A 121 11.28 -7.47 -1.69
N SER A 122 11.02 -8.28 -2.71
CA SER A 122 10.60 -7.83 -4.03
C SER A 122 9.48 -8.71 -4.55
N SER A 123 8.49 -8.08 -5.16
CA SER A 123 7.37 -8.73 -5.84
C SER A 123 7.14 -8.06 -7.19
N THR A 124 6.35 -8.70 -8.05
CA THR A 124 5.89 -8.11 -9.31
C THR A 124 4.53 -7.46 -9.13
N LEU A 125 4.29 -6.39 -9.88
CA LEU A 125 2.99 -5.73 -9.99
C LEU A 125 2.50 -5.84 -11.43
N GLU A 126 1.27 -6.31 -11.58
CA GLU A 126 0.59 -6.45 -12.87
C GLU A 126 -0.81 -5.83 -12.80
N GLY A 127 -1.37 -5.52 -13.96
CA GLY A 127 -2.76 -5.05 -14.08
C GLY A 127 -2.91 -3.77 -14.89
N PHE A 128 -3.99 -3.05 -14.64
CA PHE A 128 -4.33 -1.86 -15.40
C PHE A 128 -5.16 -0.84 -14.60
N MET A 129 -5.25 0.37 -15.14
CA MET A 129 -6.11 1.45 -14.66
C MET A 129 -6.77 2.17 -15.83
N ILE A 130 -8.07 2.42 -15.74
CA ILE A 130 -8.84 3.17 -16.73
C ILE A 130 -9.32 4.47 -16.11
N PHE A 131 -9.09 5.57 -16.82
CA PHE A 131 -9.50 6.90 -16.41
C PHE A 131 -10.33 7.58 -17.49
N ASN A 132 -11.30 8.37 -17.07
CA ASN A 132 -12.02 9.29 -17.95
C ASN A 132 -11.60 10.73 -17.67
N THR A 133 -11.65 11.55 -18.71
CA THR A 133 -11.41 12.98 -18.57
C THR A 133 -12.50 13.63 -17.73
N PHE A 134 -12.12 14.21 -16.60
CA PHE A 134 -13.01 15.01 -15.75
C PHE A 134 -12.97 16.49 -16.15
N ASP A 135 -11.74 17.01 -16.33
CA ASP A 135 -11.51 18.42 -16.65
C ASP A 135 -10.27 18.55 -17.54
N LYS A 136 -10.41 19.32 -18.61
CA LYS A 136 -9.37 19.54 -19.61
C LYS A 136 -9.24 21.04 -19.90
N GLY A 137 -8.42 21.71 -19.11
CA GLY A 137 -8.07 23.12 -19.30
C GLY A 137 -6.82 23.28 -20.18
N LYS A 138 -6.48 24.51 -20.61
CA LYS A 138 -5.34 24.75 -21.53
C LYS A 138 -4.01 24.15 -21.09
N SER A 139 -3.74 24.07 -19.79
CA SER A 139 -2.47 23.60 -19.22
C SER A 139 -2.60 22.44 -18.23
N ASN A 140 -3.83 21.99 -17.94
CA ASN A 140 -4.08 20.97 -16.91
C ASN A 140 -5.10 19.96 -17.43
N LEU A 141 -4.74 18.68 -17.33
CA LEU A 141 -5.65 17.55 -17.50
C LEU A 141 -5.90 16.93 -16.13
N LYS A 142 -7.17 16.77 -15.78
CA LYS A 142 -7.64 16.03 -14.60
C LYS A 142 -8.44 14.84 -15.08
N LEU A 143 -8.08 13.68 -14.56
CA LEU A 143 -8.70 12.42 -14.88
C LEU A 143 -9.36 11.83 -13.63
N GLU A 144 -10.51 11.23 -13.82
CA GLU A 144 -11.23 10.46 -12.81
C GLU A 144 -10.97 8.99 -13.08
N LEU A 145 -10.59 8.25 -12.03
CA LEU A 145 -10.42 6.81 -12.12
C LEU A 145 -11.79 6.15 -12.24
N LYS A 146 -11.96 5.27 -13.23
CA LYS A 146 -13.20 4.52 -13.47
C LYS A 146 -13.09 3.06 -13.12
N GLU A 147 -11.95 2.47 -13.45
CA GLU A 147 -11.69 1.07 -13.19
C GLU A 147 -10.22 0.88 -12.88
N CYS A 148 -9.91 -0.04 -11.99
CA CYS A 148 -8.57 -0.58 -11.92
C CYS A 148 -8.57 -1.96 -11.29
N ARG A 149 -7.61 -2.74 -11.73
CA ARG A 149 -7.30 -4.05 -11.20
C ARG A 149 -5.79 -4.17 -11.14
N ILE A 150 -5.27 -4.40 -9.95
CA ILE A 150 -3.83 -4.53 -9.71
C ILE A 150 -3.61 -5.82 -8.95
N VAL A 151 -2.55 -6.55 -9.28
CA VAL A 151 -2.13 -7.72 -8.52
C VAL A 151 -0.69 -7.51 -8.08
N VAL A 152 -0.43 -7.68 -6.78
CA VAL A 152 0.92 -7.70 -6.22
C VAL A 152 1.10 -9.00 -5.47
N ASP A 153 2.04 -9.84 -5.89
CA ASP A 153 2.32 -11.14 -5.24
C ASP A 153 1.05 -12.00 -5.07
N ASP A 154 0.28 -12.14 -6.16
CA ASP A 154 -1.02 -12.84 -6.20
C ASP A 154 -2.13 -12.25 -5.32
N VAL A 155 -1.92 -11.09 -4.68
CA VAL A 155 -2.96 -10.37 -3.94
C VAL A 155 -3.66 -9.39 -4.87
N PRO A 156 -4.94 -9.62 -5.21
CA PRO A 156 -5.71 -8.70 -6.04
C PRO A 156 -6.17 -7.48 -5.25
N PHE A 157 -6.02 -6.32 -5.88
CA PHE A 157 -6.55 -5.04 -5.43
C PHE A 157 -7.49 -4.50 -6.50
N ASN A 158 -8.71 -4.20 -6.08
CA ASN A 158 -9.66 -3.43 -6.87
C ASN A 158 -9.54 -1.95 -6.51
N CYS A 159 -9.95 -1.08 -7.42
CA CYS A 159 -9.96 0.35 -7.15
C CYS A 159 -11.34 0.82 -6.67
N GLY A 160 -11.40 1.40 -5.47
CA GLY A 160 -12.62 2.06 -4.98
C GLY A 160 -12.85 3.41 -5.67
N PHE A 161 -11.87 4.32 -5.57
CA PHE A 161 -11.91 5.61 -6.26
C PHE A 161 -10.52 6.23 -6.42
N GLY A 162 -10.37 7.15 -7.37
CA GLY A 162 -9.10 7.80 -7.59
C GLY A 162 -9.15 8.93 -8.60
N LYS A 163 -8.00 9.58 -8.78
CA LYS A 163 -7.80 10.67 -9.72
C LYS A 163 -6.38 10.73 -10.21
N ALA A 164 -6.21 11.29 -11.40
CA ALA A 164 -4.89 11.60 -11.94
C ALA A 164 -4.82 13.03 -12.44
N ARG A 165 -3.63 13.63 -12.38
CA ARG A 165 -3.40 15.01 -12.86
C ARG A 165 -2.06 15.13 -13.54
N THR A 166 -2.03 15.85 -14.65
CA THR A 166 -0.78 16.11 -15.37
C THR A 166 0.12 17.09 -14.62
N THR A 167 1.39 16.76 -14.50
CA THR A 167 2.45 17.58 -13.89
C THR A 167 3.61 17.75 -14.87
N SER A 168 4.59 18.58 -14.52
CA SER A 168 5.84 18.72 -15.27
C SER A 168 6.93 17.99 -14.49
N SER A 169 7.72 17.14 -15.16
CA SER A 169 8.84 16.42 -14.54
C SER A 169 10.11 17.27 -14.40
N GLY A 170 10.22 18.38 -15.16
CA GLY A 170 11.42 19.23 -15.19
C GLY A 170 11.15 20.71 -15.45
N ASP A 171 12.24 21.45 -15.70
CA ASP A 171 12.25 22.92 -15.85
C ASP A 171 11.63 23.41 -17.17
N SER A 172 11.40 22.50 -18.12
CA SER A 172 10.77 22.83 -19.42
C SER A 172 9.32 23.28 -19.28
N GLY A 173 8.66 22.96 -18.15
CA GLY A 173 7.24 23.21 -17.93
C GLY A 173 6.30 22.30 -18.73
N SER A 174 6.84 21.37 -19.52
CA SER A 174 6.06 20.44 -20.35
C SER A 174 5.28 19.47 -19.47
N LYS A 175 3.99 19.26 -19.77
CA LYS A 175 3.10 18.38 -18.99
C LYS A 175 3.24 16.92 -19.42
N ASP A 176 4.45 16.42 -19.32
CA ASP A 176 4.89 15.07 -19.70
C ASP A 176 4.70 14.03 -18.58
N SER A 177 4.23 14.45 -17.41
CA SER A 177 4.09 13.58 -16.26
C SER A 177 2.65 13.45 -15.80
N LEU A 178 2.32 12.34 -15.14
CA LEU A 178 1.02 12.10 -14.54
C LEU A 178 1.20 11.64 -13.09
N VAL A 179 0.54 12.32 -12.16
CA VAL A 179 0.45 11.87 -10.77
C VAL A 179 -0.92 11.25 -10.54
N ILE A 180 -0.92 9.97 -10.19
CA ILE A 180 -2.11 9.17 -9.90
C ILE A 180 -2.22 9.00 -8.38
N LEU A 181 -3.42 9.20 -7.85
CA LEU A 181 -3.79 8.88 -6.47
C LEU A 181 -5.05 8.03 -6.48
N ALA A 182 -4.99 6.86 -5.87
CA ALA A 182 -6.13 5.95 -5.80
C ALA A 182 -6.25 5.31 -4.41
N PHE A 183 -7.49 4.97 -4.06
CA PHE A 183 -7.83 4.11 -2.94
C PHE A 183 -8.12 2.73 -3.49
N LEU A 184 -7.40 1.75 -2.97
CA LEU A 184 -7.49 0.35 -3.34
C LEU A 184 -8.25 -0.39 -2.25
N GLU A 185 -9.05 -1.34 -2.67
CA GLU A 185 -9.79 -2.26 -1.83
C GLU A 185 -9.18 -3.64 -2.02
N ASP A 186 -8.82 -4.27 -0.91
CA ASP A 186 -8.37 -5.66 -0.89
C ASP A 186 -9.57 -6.57 -1.17
N ASP A 187 -9.52 -7.31 -2.28
CA ASP A 187 -10.61 -8.16 -2.75
C ASP A 187 -10.81 -9.41 -1.87
N VAL A 188 -9.87 -9.70 -0.96
CA VAL A 188 -9.89 -10.88 -0.08
C VAL A 188 -10.39 -10.54 1.33
N LEU A 189 -10.04 -9.36 1.84
CA LEU A 189 -10.32 -8.98 3.23
C LEU A 189 -11.37 -7.88 3.39
N GLU A 190 -11.91 -7.29 2.31
CA GLU A 190 -12.95 -6.23 2.25
C GLU A 190 -12.73 -4.98 3.15
N GLU A 191 -11.72 -4.96 4.02
CA GLU A 191 -11.52 -3.95 5.07
C GLU A 191 -10.17 -3.21 4.99
N VAL A 192 -9.25 -3.64 4.11
CA VAL A 192 -7.92 -3.00 3.99
C VAL A 192 -7.91 -1.98 2.85
N HIS A 193 -8.26 -0.73 3.18
CA HIS A 193 -8.08 0.38 2.25
C HIS A 193 -6.59 0.72 2.11
N SER A 194 -5.97 0.25 1.03
CA SER A 194 -4.61 0.61 0.67
C SER A 194 -4.60 1.89 -0.16
N THR A 195 -3.67 2.80 0.09
CA THR A 195 -3.53 4.00 -0.76
C THR A 195 -2.43 3.79 -1.79
N LEU A 196 -2.69 4.20 -3.02
CA LEU A 196 -1.74 4.15 -4.11
C LEU A 196 -1.40 5.56 -4.56
N LYS A 197 -0.11 5.82 -4.72
CA LYS A 197 0.41 7.00 -5.40
C LYS A 197 1.37 6.53 -6.47
N ILE A 198 1.14 6.93 -7.72
CA ILE A 198 2.08 6.66 -8.82
C ILE A 198 2.48 7.99 -9.45
N SER A 199 3.78 8.17 -9.63
CA SER A 199 4.36 9.22 -10.47
C SER A 199 4.81 8.59 -11.79
N LEU A 200 4.19 8.98 -12.89
CA LEU A 200 4.53 8.55 -14.24
C LEU A 200 5.20 9.68 -15.01
N ASN A 201 6.20 9.33 -15.80
CA ASN A 201 6.74 10.19 -16.84
C ASN A 201 6.53 9.52 -18.20
N ALA A 202 6.12 10.31 -19.19
CA ALA A 202 6.04 9.93 -20.58
C ALA A 202 7.11 10.68 -21.38
N ASP A 203 7.46 10.15 -22.55
CA ASP A 203 8.43 10.80 -23.46
C ASP A 203 7.82 12.00 -24.21
N SER A 204 6.51 12.14 -24.17
CA SER A 204 5.75 13.22 -24.80
C SER A 204 4.71 13.80 -23.84
N PRO A 205 4.26 15.05 -24.05
CA PRO A 205 3.18 15.63 -23.24
C PRO A 205 1.94 14.73 -23.24
N ILE A 206 1.40 14.42 -22.06
CA ILE A 206 0.31 13.45 -21.88
C ILE A 206 -0.93 13.78 -22.72
N ARG A 207 -1.15 15.06 -23.02
CA ARG A 207 -2.30 15.55 -23.80
C ARG A 207 -2.15 15.31 -25.31
N GLU A 208 -0.91 15.17 -25.77
CA GLU A 208 -0.52 15.02 -27.17
C GLU A 208 -0.36 13.54 -27.58
N ILE A 209 -0.47 12.61 -26.62
CA ILE A 209 -0.51 11.18 -26.92
C ILE A 209 -1.69 10.91 -27.85
N ASP A 210 -1.39 10.29 -28.99
CA ASP A 210 -2.36 9.77 -29.96
C ASP A 210 -2.11 8.26 -30.11
N GLY A 211 -3.09 7.44 -29.73
CA GLY A 211 -2.90 6.01 -29.59
C GLY A 211 -2.27 5.64 -28.23
N SER A 212 -0.96 5.37 -28.20
CA SER A 212 -0.26 4.87 -27.00
C SER A 212 1.15 5.43 -26.83
N SER A 213 1.59 5.63 -25.59
CA SER A 213 2.96 6.01 -25.24
C SER A 213 3.49 5.11 -24.13
N GLN A 214 4.77 4.75 -24.19
CA GLN A 214 5.45 4.16 -23.06
C GLN A 214 5.58 5.20 -21.94
N VAL A 215 5.49 4.74 -20.70
CA VAL A 215 5.67 5.54 -19.49
C VAL A 215 6.57 4.83 -18.49
N SER A 216 7.35 5.61 -17.75
CA SER A 216 8.20 5.13 -16.65
C SER A 216 7.57 5.45 -15.30
N ILE A 217 7.52 4.46 -14.41
CA ILE A 217 7.14 4.58 -13.01
C ILE A 217 8.41 4.70 -12.19
N LEU A 218 8.52 5.77 -11.39
CA LEU A 218 9.75 6.05 -10.65
C LEU A 218 9.65 5.77 -9.14
N ASP A 219 10.57 4.92 -8.64
CA ASP A 219 10.91 4.81 -7.23
C ASP A 219 11.74 6.03 -6.78
N PRO A 220 11.59 6.54 -5.54
CA PRO A 220 10.64 6.14 -4.47
C PRO A 220 9.35 6.94 -4.44
N GLN A 221 9.04 7.64 -5.54
CA GLN A 221 7.89 8.54 -5.57
C GLN A 221 6.57 7.79 -5.68
N SER A 222 6.62 6.61 -6.29
CA SER A 222 5.50 5.70 -6.49
C SER A 222 5.46 4.64 -5.40
N LYS A 223 4.30 4.47 -4.77
CA LYS A 223 4.12 3.57 -3.63
C LYS A 223 2.69 3.06 -3.50
N ILE A 224 2.54 1.86 -2.96
CA ILE A 224 1.27 1.23 -2.61
C ILE A 224 1.25 0.87 -1.12
N SER A 225 0.16 1.23 -0.44
CA SER A 225 -0.10 1.02 1.00
C SER A 225 0.99 1.55 1.96
N GLY A 226 1.96 2.33 1.47
CA GLY A 226 3.16 2.67 2.24
C GLY A 226 4.03 1.45 2.59
N MET A 227 3.77 0.30 1.97
CA MET A 227 4.52 -0.95 2.15
C MET A 227 5.53 -1.18 1.03
N TRP A 228 5.18 -0.79 -0.20
CA TRP A 228 6.02 -1.03 -1.37
C TRP A 228 6.31 0.26 -2.12
N PHE A 229 7.55 0.38 -2.58
CA PHE A 229 7.92 1.29 -3.65
C PHE A 229 7.76 0.60 -5.00
N LEU A 230 7.31 1.36 -6.00
CA LEU A 230 7.07 0.87 -7.35
C LEU A 230 8.10 1.46 -8.31
N ASP A 231 8.67 0.60 -9.16
CA ASP A 231 9.65 0.97 -10.19
C ASP A 231 9.42 0.12 -11.44
N GLY A 232 9.45 0.73 -12.62
CA GLY A 232 9.28 -0.01 -13.87
C GLY A 232 8.65 0.79 -14.99
N THR A 233 8.00 0.08 -15.91
CA THR A 233 7.39 0.68 -17.10
C THR A 233 5.94 0.24 -17.27
N GLY A 234 5.17 1.08 -17.95
CA GLY A 234 3.83 0.77 -18.43
C GLY A 234 3.56 1.42 -19.77
N THR A 235 2.38 1.15 -20.30
CA THR A 235 1.87 1.74 -21.53
C THR A 235 0.63 2.56 -21.21
N LEU A 236 0.64 3.85 -21.59
CA LEU A 236 -0.49 4.75 -21.47
C LEU A 236 -1.14 4.94 -22.84
N SER A 237 -2.36 4.44 -22.99
CA SER A 237 -3.17 4.56 -24.20
C SER A 237 -4.25 5.62 -24.03
N LYS A 238 -4.59 6.32 -25.11
CA LYS A 238 -5.64 7.33 -25.17
C LYS A 238 -6.63 6.97 -26.28
N THR A 239 -7.90 6.87 -25.91
CA THR A 239 -9.02 6.69 -26.84
C THR A 239 -9.94 7.90 -26.75
N ILE A 240 -10.35 8.44 -27.90
CA ILE A 240 -11.29 9.55 -28.00
C ILE A 240 -12.63 8.98 -28.45
N SER A 241 -13.67 9.14 -27.64
CA SER A 241 -15.03 8.81 -28.06
C SER A 241 -15.72 10.09 -28.54
N SER A 242 -16.11 10.13 -29.81
CA SER A 242 -17.05 11.12 -30.32
C SER A 242 -18.42 10.80 -29.71
N ILE A 243 -19.02 11.75 -29.01
CA ILE A 243 -20.48 11.70 -28.85
C ILE A 243 -21.02 12.15 -30.21
N ASP A 244 -21.43 11.21 -31.05
CA ASP A 244 -22.28 11.54 -32.20
C ASP A 244 -23.62 11.98 -31.62
N ASP A 245 -23.78 13.29 -31.47
CA ASP A 245 -25.05 13.93 -31.19
C ASP A 245 -25.84 13.99 -32.50
N THR A 246 -26.17 12.82 -33.05
CA THR A 246 -27.27 12.72 -34.01
C THR A 246 -28.55 12.76 -33.19
N THR A 247 -28.93 13.95 -32.73
CA THR A 247 -30.34 14.25 -32.52
C THR A 247 -31.00 14.07 -33.88
N ASP A 248 -31.62 12.91 -34.05
CA ASP A 248 -32.58 12.61 -35.11
C ASP A 248 -33.80 13.50 -34.86
N ASP A 249 -33.67 14.78 -35.23
CA ASP A 249 -34.77 15.73 -35.26
C ASP A 249 -35.51 15.47 -36.59
N THR A 250 -36.17 14.31 -36.66
CA THR A 250 -37.21 14.07 -37.65
C THR A 250 -38.41 14.94 -37.28
N THR A 251 -38.35 16.21 -37.65
CA THR A 251 -39.55 16.99 -37.88
C THR A 251 -40.24 16.44 -39.11
N ASP A 252 -41.39 15.82 -38.88
CA ASP A 252 -42.43 15.55 -39.87
C ASP A 252 -42.62 16.75 -40.79
N ASP A 253 -42.28 16.60 -42.06
CA ASP A 253 -42.94 17.31 -43.15
C ASP A 253 -43.11 16.34 -44.32
N ALA A 254 -44.37 16.06 -44.63
CA ALA A 254 -44.81 15.26 -45.75
C ALA A 254 -44.39 15.89 -47.08
N ASP A 255 -43.71 15.12 -47.94
CA ASP A 255 -44.05 14.92 -49.35
C ASP A 255 -42.87 14.27 -50.11
N GLY A 256 -43.19 13.27 -50.96
CA GLY A 256 -42.32 12.94 -52.10
C GLY A 256 -41.47 11.66 -52.01
N ASN A 257 -42.14 10.52 -52.11
CA ASN A 257 -41.72 9.30 -52.83
C ASN A 257 -40.33 9.29 -53.52
N HIS A 258 -39.35 8.56 -52.97
CA HIS A 258 -38.39 7.75 -53.76
C HIS A 258 -37.65 6.72 -52.88
N PHE A 259 -38.18 5.51 -52.79
CA PHE A 259 -37.40 4.34 -52.35
C PHE A 259 -36.57 3.84 -53.54
N SER A 260 -35.24 3.95 -53.45
CA SER A 260 -34.33 3.14 -54.28
C SER A 260 -33.57 2.18 -53.39
N ILE A 261 -34.11 0.97 -53.27
CA ILE A 261 -33.45 -0.19 -52.70
C ILE A 261 -32.55 -0.78 -53.78
N SER A 262 -31.24 -0.67 -53.62
CA SER A 262 -30.28 -1.46 -54.39
C SER A 262 -30.07 -2.80 -53.69
N LEU A 263 -30.82 -3.83 -54.13
CA LEU A 263 -30.57 -5.21 -53.76
C LEU A 263 -29.69 -5.88 -54.83
N ASN A 264 -28.55 -6.37 -54.37
CA ASN A 264 -27.64 -7.28 -55.06
C ASN A 264 -28.40 -8.53 -55.52
N ASP A 265 -28.45 -8.80 -56.83
CA ASP A 265 -28.78 -10.12 -57.35
C ASP A 265 -27.56 -10.70 -58.08
N GLY A 266 -26.79 -11.48 -57.33
CA GLY A 266 -25.92 -12.49 -57.90
C GLY A 266 -26.64 -13.83 -57.87
N ILE A 267 -27.21 -14.26 -59.00
CA ILE A 267 -27.50 -15.68 -59.25
C ILE A 267 -27.14 -16.04 -60.70
N SER A 268 -26.33 -17.09 -60.79
CA SER A 268 -25.89 -17.88 -61.94
C SER A 268 -27.03 -18.63 -62.64
N THR A 269 -26.91 -18.82 -63.96
CA THR A 269 -27.26 -20.02 -64.77
C THR A 269 -26.90 -19.66 -66.22
N GLY A 270 -26.19 -20.47 -67.03
CA GLY A 270 -26.18 -21.92 -67.13
C GLY A 270 -26.96 -22.33 -68.39
N ASP A 271 -26.22 -22.51 -69.50
CA ASP A 271 -26.52 -23.21 -70.76
C ASP A 271 -27.91 -23.15 -71.43
N ARG A 272 -27.92 -22.63 -72.66
CA ARG A 272 -28.11 -23.45 -73.89
C ARG A 272 -27.73 -22.70 -75.16
#